data_AF-A0A432VUG3-F1
#
_entry.id   AF-A0A432VUG3-F1
#
_cell.length_a   1.000
_cell.length_b   1.000
_cell.length_c   1.000
_cell.angle_alpha   90.00
_cell.angle_beta   90.00
_cell.angle_gamma   90.00
#
_symmetry.space_group_name_H-M   'P 1'
#
loop_
_entity.id
_entity.type
_entity.pdbx_description
1 polymer ?
#
loop_
_entity_poly.entity_id
_entity_poly.type
_entity_poly.pdbx_seq_one_letter_code
_entity_poly.pdbx_strand_id
1 'polypeptide(L)'
;MSNSYRQAAKDTRSPIAKLADRIHLAEFPEEYAHMNDSHADAQARRRGENPMNPEYFEQVNLMRQVRGVGPLDTFGQPTDQKSRKWAQEKATRDFTIKLDNALYNNDPMSTCCVQNYCTDEYANITRGVIARLDKEPLHLAILNELEQWFDKELVDRPSVHLGVMATLTDLI
;
A
#
# COMPACT_ATOMS: atom_id res chain seq x y z
N MET A 1 12.72 0.52 -40.39
CA MET A 1 13.20 0.39 -39.00
C MET A 1 12.05 0.71 -38.07
N SER A 2 11.36 -0.32 -37.54
CA SER A 2 10.17 -0.15 -36.70
C SER A 2 10.57 -0.05 -35.22
N ASN A 3 10.49 1.15 -34.65
CA ASN A 3 10.56 1.35 -33.21
C ASN A 3 9.24 0.86 -32.57
N SER A 4 9.10 -0.45 -32.36
CA SER A 4 8.07 -0.98 -31.47
C SER A 4 8.57 -0.90 -30.02
N TYR A 5 8.72 0.32 -29.51
CA TYR A 5 8.76 0.52 -28.06
C TYR A 5 7.37 0.16 -27.54
N ARG A 6 7.20 -1.06 -27.02
CA ARG A 6 6.10 -1.37 -26.11
C ARG A 6 6.24 -0.39 -24.95
N GLN A 7 5.42 0.66 -24.94
CA GLN A 7 5.18 1.42 -23.72
C GLN A 7 4.73 0.37 -22.70
N ALA A 8 5.54 0.14 -21.67
CA ALA A 8 5.12 -0.68 -20.54
C ALA A 8 3.79 -0.11 -20.06
N ALA A 9 2.75 -0.95 -19.97
CA ALA A 9 1.46 -0.52 -19.47
C ALA A 9 1.69 0.17 -18.11
N LYS A 10 1.35 1.46 -18.01
CA LYS A 10 1.50 2.20 -16.76
C LYS A 10 0.66 1.49 -15.70
N ASP A 11 1.27 1.08 -14.61
CA ASP A 11 0.55 0.48 -13.49
C ASP A 11 -0.36 1.54 -12.85
N THR A 12 -1.65 1.45 -13.16
CA THR A 12 -2.70 2.40 -12.76
C THR A 12 -3.22 2.17 -11.35
N ARG A 13 -2.74 1.14 -10.64
CA ARG A 13 -3.20 0.83 -9.28
C ARG A 13 -2.85 1.96 -8.31
N SER A 14 -3.67 2.12 -7.28
CA SER A 14 -3.42 3.10 -6.23
C SER A 14 -2.08 2.82 -5.51
N PRO A 15 -1.43 3.84 -4.93
CA PRO A 15 -0.21 3.65 -4.14
C PRO A 15 -0.39 2.65 -2.99
N ILE A 16 -1.57 2.64 -2.36
CA ILE A 16 -1.91 1.69 -1.29
C ILE A 16 -1.93 0.27 -1.81
N ALA A 17 -2.58 -0.01 -2.94
CA ALA A 17 -2.63 -1.35 -3.51
C ALA A 17 -1.22 -1.88 -3.85
N LYS A 18 -0.35 -1.01 -4.40
CA LYS A 18 1.06 -1.36 -4.67
C LYS A 18 1.85 -1.63 -3.39
N LEU A 19 1.59 -0.86 -2.32
CA LEU A 19 2.21 -1.10 -1.02
C LEU A 19 1.70 -2.40 -0.37
N ALA A 20 0.40 -2.67 -0.46
CA ALA A 20 -0.23 -3.89 0.06
C ALA A 20 0.37 -5.14 -0.57
N ASP A 21 0.59 -5.16 -1.88
CA ASP A 21 1.24 -6.29 -2.55
C ASP A 21 2.68 -6.52 -2.05
N ARG A 22 3.46 -5.45 -1.89
CA ARG A 22 4.83 -5.54 -1.35
C ARG A 22 4.83 -6.06 0.08
N ILE A 23 3.93 -5.56 0.92
CA ILE A 23 3.77 -6.02 2.30
C ILE A 23 3.33 -7.49 2.33
N HIS A 24 2.38 -7.88 1.49
CA HIS A 24 1.88 -9.26 1.44
C HIS A 24 3.00 -10.23 1.03
N LEU A 25 3.78 -9.88 0.01
CA LEU A 25 4.93 -10.68 -0.42
C LEU A 25 6.00 -10.80 0.66
N ALA A 26 6.26 -9.73 1.41
CA ALA A 26 7.28 -9.72 2.46
C ALA A 26 6.84 -10.44 3.75
N GLU A 27 5.57 -10.33 4.13
CA GLU A 27 5.04 -10.82 5.41
C GLU A 27 4.43 -12.22 5.32
N PHE A 28 4.00 -12.63 4.12
CA PHE A 28 3.47 -13.96 3.82
C PHE A 28 4.19 -14.63 2.64
N PRO A 29 5.54 -14.71 2.65
CA PRO A 29 6.31 -15.27 1.55
C PRO A 29 5.97 -16.74 1.29
N GLU A 30 5.49 -17.47 2.30
CA GLU A 30 5.09 -18.87 2.20
C GLU A 30 3.98 -19.09 1.16
N GLU A 31 3.09 -18.12 0.93
CA GLU A 31 2.00 -18.23 -0.04
C GLU A 31 2.53 -18.22 -1.49
N TYR A 32 3.78 -17.80 -1.69
CA TYR A 32 4.45 -17.68 -2.98
C TYR A 32 5.56 -18.72 -3.19
N ALA A 33 5.85 -19.54 -2.18
CA ALA A 33 6.95 -20.51 -2.24
C ALA A 33 6.86 -21.43 -3.49
N HIS A 34 5.65 -21.80 -3.88
CA HIS A 34 5.37 -22.63 -5.05
C HIS A 34 5.88 -22.05 -6.38
N MET A 35 6.06 -20.72 -6.48
CA MET A 35 6.59 -20.07 -7.67
C MET A 35 8.07 -20.36 -7.88
N ASN A 36 8.77 -20.82 -6.83
CA ASN A 36 10.19 -21.17 -6.84
C ASN A 36 10.42 -22.62 -6.38
N ASP A 37 9.42 -23.49 -6.55
CA ASP A 37 9.54 -24.91 -6.19
C ASP A 37 10.63 -25.61 -7.03
N SER A 38 11.34 -26.55 -6.40
CA SER A 38 12.15 -27.50 -7.15
C SER A 38 11.27 -28.47 -7.95
N HIS A 39 11.87 -29.22 -8.88
CA HIS A 39 11.14 -30.28 -9.59
C HIS A 39 10.56 -31.33 -8.63
N ALA A 40 11.27 -31.62 -7.53
CA ALA A 40 10.81 -32.56 -6.50
C ALA A 40 9.60 -32.00 -5.74
N ASP A 41 9.65 -30.74 -5.32
CA ASP A 41 8.56 -30.09 -4.57
C ASP A 41 7.29 -29.95 -5.43
N ALA A 42 7.45 -29.55 -6.69
CA ALA A 42 6.35 -29.47 -7.64
C ALA A 42 5.70 -30.85 -7.88
N GLN A 43 6.49 -31.93 -7.92
CA GLN A 43 5.96 -33.29 -8.02
C GLN A 43 5.26 -33.74 -6.73
N ALA A 44 5.77 -33.38 -5.56
CA ALA A 44 5.12 -33.64 -4.28
C ALA A 44 3.73 -32.97 -4.23
N ARG A 45 3.63 -31.67 -4.58
CA ARG A 45 2.33 -30.99 -4.69
C ARG A 45 1.38 -31.66 -5.67
N ARG A 46 1.87 -32.14 -6.82
CA ARG A 46 1.04 -32.89 -7.80
C ARG A 46 0.47 -34.19 -7.23
N ARG A 47 1.13 -34.79 -6.23
CA ARG A 47 0.62 -35.95 -5.49
C ARG A 47 -0.28 -35.57 -4.31
N GLY A 48 -0.50 -34.28 -4.06
CA GLY A 48 -1.22 -33.80 -2.87
C GLY A 48 -0.37 -33.84 -1.59
N GLU A 49 0.96 -33.88 -1.71
CA GLU A 49 1.86 -33.78 -0.57
C GLU A 49 2.27 -32.31 -0.37
N ASN A 50 2.31 -31.84 0.88
CA ASN A 50 2.87 -30.53 1.19
C ASN A 50 4.41 -30.64 1.22
N PRO A 51 5.14 -29.97 0.30
CA PRO A 51 6.61 -30.03 0.27
C PRO A 51 7.26 -29.21 1.39
N MET A 52 6.46 -28.43 2.13
CA MET A 52 6.96 -27.59 3.20
C MET A 52 7.49 -28.46 4.36
N ASN A 53 8.64 -28.07 4.91
CA ASN A 53 9.17 -28.70 6.11
C ASN A 53 8.14 -28.59 7.27
N PRO A 54 7.86 -29.67 8.02
CA PRO A 54 6.84 -29.67 9.08
C PRO A 54 7.08 -28.63 10.19
N GLU A 55 8.32 -28.48 10.65
CA GLU A 55 8.67 -27.49 11.70
C GLU A 55 8.46 -26.07 11.18
N TYR A 56 8.84 -25.80 9.93
CA TYR A 56 8.60 -24.51 9.29
C TYR A 56 7.10 -24.24 9.08
N PHE A 57 6.31 -25.26 8.71
CA PHE A 57 4.86 -25.15 8.58
C PHE A 57 4.18 -24.78 9.91
N GLU A 58 4.61 -25.39 11.02
CA GLU A 58 4.13 -25.03 12.36
C GLU A 58 4.50 -23.60 12.74
N GLN A 59 5.76 -23.19 12.50
CA GLN A 59 6.22 -21.83 12.78
C GLN A 59 5.43 -20.79 11.98
N VAL A 60 5.23 -21.01 10.68
CA VAL A 60 4.41 -20.15 9.82
C VAL A 60 2.99 -20.04 10.35
N ASN A 61 2.36 -21.15 10.71
CA ASN A 61 0.99 -21.13 11.24
C ASN A 61 0.87 -20.36 12.55
N LEU A 62 1.85 -20.48 13.46
CA LEU A 62 1.92 -19.66 14.67
C LEU A 62 2.02 -18.17 14.33
N MET A 63 2.89 -17.82 13.39
CA MET A 63 3.09 -16.43 12.96
C MET A 63 1.87 -15.85 12.24
N ARG A 64 1.09 -16.66 11.53
CA ARG A 64 -0.20 -16.27 10.95
C ARG A 64 -1.24 -16.01 12.03
N GLN A 65 -1.35 -16.89 13.03
CA GLN A 65 -2.27 -16.73 14.15
C GLN A 65 -2.00 -15.47 14.98
N VAL A 66 -0.72 -15.17 15.27
CA VAL A 66 -0.33 -13.92 15.98
C VAL A 66 -0.79 -12.68 15.22
N ARG A 67 -0.84 -12.73 13.88
CA ARG A 67 -1.33 -11.65 13.03
C ARG A 67 -2.86 -11.67 12.84
N GLY A 68 -3.58 -12.61 13.43
CA GLY A 68 -5.03 -12.79 13.23
C GLY A 68 -5.40 -13.40 11.87
N VAL A 69 -4.43 -14.01 11.17
CA VAL A 69 -4.61 -14.67 9.88
C VAL A 69 -4.80 -16.18 10.11
N GLY A 70 -5.70 -16.80 9.35
CA GLY A 70 -5.96 -18.23 9.45
C GLY A 70 -4.73 -19.08 9.08
N PRO A 71 -4.60 -20.29 9.66
CA PRO A 71 -3.52 -21.20 9.28
C PRO A 71 -3.64 -21.61 7.80
N LEU A 72 -2.52 -22.08 7.26
CA LEU A 72 -2.50 -22.77 5.99
C LEU A 72 -3.23 -24.11 6.10
N ASP A 73 -3.78 -24.58 4.98
CA ASP A 73 -4.35 -25.92 4.89
C ASP A 73 -3.26 -27.01 4.85
N THR A 74 -3.70 -28.26 4.77
CA THR A 74 -2.81 -29.43 4.72
C THR A 74 -1.87 -29.44 3.51
N PHE A 75 -2.16 -28.67 2.46
CA PHE A 75 -1.33 -28.54 1.25
C PHE A 75 -0.44 -27.29 1.26
N GLY A 76 -0.42 -26.55 2.37
CA GLY A 76 0.37 -25.34 2.51
C GLY A 76 -0.22 -24.14 1.77
N GLN A 77 -1.53 -24.13 1.53
CA GLN A 77 -2.24 -23.02 0.87
C GLN A 77 -3.06 -22.19 1.87
N PRO A 78 -3.23 -20.88 1.63
CA PRO A 78 -4.11 -20.06 2.45
C PRO A 78 -5.57 -20.52 2.31
N THR A 79 -6.27 -20.59 3.43
CA THR A 79 -7.68 -21.01 3.50
C THR A 79 -8.67 -19.89 3.21
N ASP A 80 -8.22 -18.64 3.29
CA ASP A 80 -9.02 -17.44 3.06
C ASP A 80 -8.14 -16.27 2.56
N GLN A 81 -8.77 -15.11 2.34
CA GLN A 81 -8.09 -13.88 1.90
C GLN A 81 -7.62 -13.00 3.07
N LYS A 82 -7.53 -13.52 4.31
CA LYS A 82 -7.20 -12.68 5.47
C LYS A 82 -5.77 -12.16 5.43
N SER A 83 -4.81 -12.89 4.87
CA SER A 83 -3.44 -12.40 4.71
C SER A 83 -3.40 -11.17 3.80
N ARG A 84 -4.16 -11.21 2.69
CA ARG A 84 -4.34 -10.07 1.77
C ARG A 84 -5.02 -8.89 2.46
N LYS A 85 -6.10 -9.14 3.21
CA LYS A 85 -6.80 -8.10 3.96
C LYS A 85 -5.90 -7.45 5.01
N TRP A 86 -5.15 -8.24 5.76
CA TRP A 86 -4.17 -7.76 6.73
C TRP A 86 -3.12 -6.87 6.07
N ALA A 87 -2.60 -7.27 4.91
CA ALA A 87 -1.61 -6.47 4.17
C ALA A 87 -2.21 -5.15 3.66
N GLN A 88 -3.46 -5.18 3.19
CA GLN A 88 -4.20 -3.98 2.77
C GLN A 88 -4.44 -3.00 3.93
N GLU A 89 -4.84 -3.51 5.10
CA GLU A 89 -5.05 -2.69 6.31
C GLU A 89 -3.75 -2.07 6.79
N LYS A 90 -2.66 -2.85 6.84
CA LYS A 90 -1.32 -2.36 7.18
C LYS A 90 -0.84 -1.31 6.17
N ALA A 91 -0.98 -1.57 4.87
CA ALA A 91 -0.62 -0.62 3.83
C ALA A 91 -1.40 0.69 3.92
N THR A 92 -2.72 0.60 4.16
CA THR A 92 -3.58 1.77 4.33
C THR A 92 -3.13 2.61 5.52
N ARG A 93 -2.89 1.98 6.67
CA ARG A 93 -2.40 2.64 7.88
C ARG A 93 -1.04 3.31 7.65
N ASP A 94 -0.07 2.55 7.15
CA ASP A 94 1.30 3.03 6.98
C ASP A 94 1.37 4.16 5.94
N PHE A 95 0.60 4.04 4.85
CA PHE A 95 0.48 5.10 3.84
C PHE A 95 -0.24 6.34 4.37
N THR A 96 -1.31 6.18 5.16
CA THR A 96 -2.02 7.29 5.81
C THR A 96 -1.06 8.11 6.67
N ILE A 97 -0.27 7.44 7.53
CA ILE A 97 0.72 8.10 8.39
C ILE A 97 1.78 8.80 7.55
N LYS A 98 2.29 8.16 6.48
CA LYS A 98 3.31 8.77 5.62
C LYS A 98 2.76 10.03 4.90
N LEU A 99 1.53 9.98 4.40
CA LEU A 99 0.87 11.09 3.73
C LEU A 99 0.57 12.25 4.67
N ASP A 100 0.04 11.96 5.87
CA ASP A 100 -0.23 12.98 6.89
C ASP A 100 1.03 13.75 7.28
N ASN A 101 2.11 13.02 7.56
CA ASN A 101 3.41 13.62 7.86
C ASN A 101 3.97 14.43 6.68
N ALA A 102 3.80 13.94 5.44
CA ALA A 102 4.27 14.65 4.26
C ALA A 102 3.49 15.96 4.04
N LEU A 103 2.16 15.94 4.21
CA LEU A 103 1.33 17.15 4.14
C LEU A 103 1.66 18.13 5.25
N TYR A 104 1.83 17.66 6.49
CA TYR A 104 2.24 18.47 7.63
C TYR A 104 3.59 19.16 7.40
N ASN A 105 4.59 18.42 6.92
CA ASN A 105 5.94 18.96 6.72
C ASN A 105 6.03 19.96 5.57
N ASN A 106 5.26 19.72 4.49
CA ASN A 106 5.29 20.57 3.30
C ASN A 106 4.31 21.75 3.38
N ASP A 107 3.32 21.67 4.28
CA ASP A 107 2.28 22.67 4.54
C ASP A 107 1.82 23.40 3.26
N PRO A 108 1.23 22.68 2.28
CA PRO A 108 0.91 23.25 0.98
C PRO A 108 -0.02 24.45 1.08
N MET A 109 -0.86 24.53 2.12
CA MET A 109 -1.79 25.62 2.35
C MET A 109 -1.24 26.73 3.26
N SER A 110 -0.01 26.58 3.75
CA SER A 110 0.62 27.54 4.66
C SER A 110 -0.26 27.86 5.88
N THR A 111 -0.87 26.83 6.47
CA THR A 111 -1.73 26.98 7.65
C THR A 111 -0.93 27.23 8.93
N CYS A 112 0.41 27.24 8.83
CA CYS A 112 1.33 27.39 9.94
C CYS A 112 1.27 26.21 10.94
N CYS A 113 0.90 25.00 10.48
CA CYS A 113 0.84 23.80 11.33
C CYS A 113 2.14 23.59 12.11
N VAL A 114 3.27 23.70 11.40
CA VAL A 114 4.60 23.36 11.91
C VAL A 114 5.02 24.35 13.00
N GLN A 115 4.72 25.63 12.80
CA GLN A 115 5.05 26.71 13.71
C GLN A 115 4.19 26.66 14.98
N ASN A 116 2.94 26.20 14.87
CA ASN A 116 1.99 26.15 15.98
C ASN A 116 1.85 24.75 16.62
N TYR A 117 2.61 23.75 16.15
CA TYR A 117 2.53 22.35 16.58
C TYR A 117 1.11 21.76 16.51
N CYS A 118 0.31 22.18 15.53
CA CYS A 118 -1.03 21.64 15.29
C CYS A 118 -0.92 20.36 14.45
N THR A 119 -1.13 19.20 15.08
CA THR A 119 -0.86 17.89 14.48
C THR A 119 -2.08 17.24 13.81
N ASP A 120 -3.24 17.89 13.83
CA ASP A 120 -4.50 17.31 13.36
C ASP A 120 -5.11 18.00 12.12
N GLU A 121 -4.54 19.13 11.66
CA GLU A 121 -5.06 19.88 10.51
C GLU A 121 -5.10 19.02 9.23
N TYR A 122 -3.99 18.37 8.88
CA TYR A 122 -3.93 17.52 7.69
C TYR A 122 -4.46 16.10 7.91
N ALA A 123 -4.79 15.70 9.15
CA ALA A 123 -5.29 14.36 9.42
C ALA A 123 -6.65 14.12 8.74
N ASN A 124 -7.52 15.13 8.71
CA ASN A 124 -8.81 15.03 8.02
C ASN A 124 -8.67 15.03 6.50
N ILE A 125 -7.81 15.91 5.96
CA ILE A 125 -7.49 15.94 4.53
C ILE A 125 -6.92 14.59 4.11
N THR A 126 -5.99 14.02 4.87
CA THR A 126 -5.42 12.70 4.60
C THR A 126 -6.51 11.63 4.49
N ARG A 127 -7.48 11.59 5.43
CA ARG A 127 -8.60 10.64 5.36
C ARG A 127 -9.44 10.81 4.09
N GLY A 128 -9.73 12.04 3.70
CA GLY A 128 -10.45 12.35 2.46
C GLY A 128 -9.69 11.91 1.22
N VAL A 129 -8.37 12.17 1.18
CA VAL A 129 -7.48 11.70 0.11
C VAL A 129 -7.51 10.17 0.00
N ILE A 130 -7.37 9.44 1.12
CA ILE A 130 -7.40 7.96 1.09
C ILE A 130 -8.72 7.44 0.50
N ALA A 131 -9.87 8.06 0.84
CA ALA A 131 -11.18 7.67 0.32
C ALA A 131 -11.34 7.88 -1.21
N ARG A 132 -10.43 8.64 -1.84
CA ARG A 132 -10.45 8.97 -3.26
C ARG A 132 -9.50 8.14 -4.12
N LEU A 133 -8.51 7.48 -3.52
CA LEU A 133 -7.42 6.83 -4.28
C LEU A 133 -7.86 5.67 -5.19
N ASP A 134 -9.07 5.16 -5.02
CA ASP A 134 -9.65 4.15 -5.92
C ASP A 134 -10.25 4.76 -7.20
N LYS A 135 -10.50 6.08 -7.21
CA LYS A 135 -11.20 6.79 -8.27
C LYS A 135 -10.29 7.73 -9.05
N GLU A 136 -9.26 8.25 -8.42
CA GLU A 136 -8.39 9.27 -9.00
C GLU A 136 -6.92 9.11 -8.56
N PRO A 137 -5.97 9.58 -9.39
CA PRO A 137 -4.56 9.53 -9.04
C PRO A 137 -4.26 10.42 -7.83
N LEU A 138 -3.27 10.02 -7.02
CA LEU A 138 -2.91 10.66 -5.75
C LEU A 138 -2.81 12.20 -5.82
N HIS A 139 -2.17 12.74 -6.85
CA HIS A 139 -2.04 14.20 -7.00
C HIS A 139 -3.39 14.91 -7.14
N LEU A 140 -4.35 14.35 -7.89
CA LEU A 140 -5.71 14.90 -8.00
C LEU A 140 -6.49 14.67 -6.72
N ALA A 141 -6.32 13.53 -6.06
CA ALA A 141 -6.96 13.26 -4.77
C ALA A 141 -6.58 14.32 -3.72
N ILE A 142 -5.29 14.69 -3.66
CA ILE A 142 -4.80 15.75 -2.77
C ILE A 142 -5.42 17.10 -3.14
N LEU A 143 -5.32 17.52 -4.40
CA LEU A 143 -5.84 18.83 -4.84
C LEU A 143 -7.35 18.94 -4.64
N ASN A 144 -8.11 17.90 -4.98
CA ASN A 144 -9.56 17.87 -4.82
C ASN A 144 -9.98 17.88 -3.35
N GLU A 145 -9.23 17.23 -2.46
CA GLU A 145 -9.51 17.31 -1.04
C GLU A 145 -9.15 18.68 -0.47
N LEU A 146 -8.02 19.27 -0.88
CA LEU A 146 -7.71 20.65 -0.53
C LEU A 146 -8.80 21.62 -1.01
N GLU A 147 -9.35 21.45 -2.22
CA GLU A 147 -10.45 22.28 -2.74
C GLU A 147 -11.77 22.12 -1.96
N GLN A 148 -11.94 21.01 -1.23
CA GLN A 148 -13.10 20.85 -0.36
C GLN A 148 -12.95 21.56 0.99
N TRP A 149 -11.71 21.63 1.49
CA TRP A 149 -11.40 22.28 2.76
C TRP A 149 -11.10 23.77 2.60
N PHE A 150 -10.62 24.16 1.43
CA PHE A 150 -10.19 25.50 1.08
C PHE A 150 -10.80 25.90 -0.26
N ASP A 151 -11.09 27.19 -0.44
CA ASP A 151 -11.63 27.66 -1.71
C ASP A 151 -10.69 27.38 -2.88
N LYS A 152 -11.28 27.05 -4.04
CA LYS A 152 -10.57 26.74 -5.28
C LYS A 152 -9.50 27.77 -5.65
N GLU A 153 -9.80 29.06 -5.48
CA GLU A 153 -8.87 30.15 -5.78
C GLU A 153 -7.58 30.09 -4.95
N LEU A 154 -7.64 29.52 -3.75
CA LEU A 154 -6.46 29.30 -2.90
C LEU A 154 -5.66 28.11 -3.41
N VAL A 155 -6.33 27.01 -3.78
CA VAL A 155 -5.68 25.78 -4.24
C VAL A 155 -4.99 25.96 -5.59
N ASP A 156 -5.57 26.75 -6.49
CA ASP A 156 -5.02 27.03 -7.82
C ASP A 156 -3.75 27.92 -7.77
N ARG A 157 -3.30 28.36 -6.57
CA ARG A 157 -2.07 29.14 -6.41
C ARG A 157 -0.84 28.29 -6.72
N PRO A 158 0.16 28.82 -7.47
CA PRO A 158 1.38 28.08 -7.79
C PRO A 158 2.13 27.53 -6.57
N SER A 159 2.10 28.25 -5.44
CA SER A 159 2.72 27.82 -4.18
C SER A 159 2.12 26.53 -3.63
N VAL A 160 0.79 26.36 -3.73
CA VAL A 160 0.09 25.14 -3.28
C VAL A 160 0.49 23.97 -4.16
N HIS A 161 0.49 24.16 -5.48
CA HIS A 161 0.92 23.13 -6.41
C HIS A 161 2.37 22.70 -6.16
N LEU A 162 3.29 23.63 -5.85
CA LEU A 162 4.66 23.30 -5.47
C LEU A 162 4.72 22.48 -4.17
N GLY A 163 3.94 22.88 -3.15
CA GLY A 163 3.85 22.13 -1.89
C GLY A 163 3.28 20.72 -2.06
N VAL A 164 2.28 20.54 -2.94
CA VAL A 164 1.74 19.22 -3.29
C VAL A 164 2.79 18.39 -4.02
N MET A 165 3.57 18.96 -4.94
CA MET A 165 4.66 18.22 -5.61
C MET A 165 5.77 17.82 -4.65
N ALA A 166 6.10 18.66 -3.68
CA ALA A 166 7.04 18.32 -2.60
C ALA A 166 6.49 17.17 -1.73
N THR A 167 5.20 17.24 -1.34
CA THR A 167 4.50 16.14 -0.65
C THR A 167 4.59 14.83 -1.43
N LEU A 168 4.37 14.84 -2.74
CA LEU A 168 4.47 13.65 -3.58
C LEU A 168 5.89 13.09 -3.65
N THR A 169 6.90 13.95 -3.59
CA THR A 169 8.31 13.55 -3.62
C THR A 169 8.69 12.80 -2.34
N ASP A 170 8.20 13.25 -1.19
CA ASP A 170 8.44 12.57 0.11
C ASP A 170 7.75 11.20 0.21
N LEU A 171 6.77 10.92 -0.65
CA LEU A 171 6.02 9.66 -0.67
C LEU A 171 6.68 8.56 -1.48
N ILE A 172 7.60 8.90 -2.39
CA ILE A 172 8.42 7.94 -3.17
C ILE A 172 9.47 7.29 -2.26
#